data_AF-A0A8J4YAI9-F1
#
_entry.id   AF-A0A8J4YAI9-F1
#
_cell.length_a   1.000
_cell.length_b   1.000
_cell.length_c   1.000
_cell.angle_alpha   90.00
_cell.angle_beta   90.00
_cell.angle_gamma   90.00
#
_symmetry.space_group_name_H-M   'P 1'
#
loop_
_entity.id
_entity.type
_entity.pdbx_description
1 polymer ?
#
loop_
_entity_poly.entity_id
_entity_poly.type
_entity_poly.pdbx_seq_one_letter_code
_entity_poly.pdbx_strand_id
1 'polypeptide(L)'
;MKATLNNIVWSDVLTGDVDTQVKNFTEILMSHQRRFVPCQTYKSKTGDQPWFGFQCRKAADNKSKAWLRYKSHPTRRHKHQHKMACENMKRVQKEAINNWRDHLKRKLTGQSVGTKDWWSSIKQQQGFSRDDSIPPLTAPDGSVGTSHRGKAQVLAAHFLQDDSS
;
A
#
# COMPACT_ATOMS: atom_id res chain seq x y z
N MET A 1 -22.68 -15.69 -0.01
CA MET A 1 -22.57 -15.46 1.45
C MET A 1 -23.92 -15.38 2.14
N LYS A 2 -24.80 -14.41 1.84
CA LYS A 2 -26.10 -14.27 2.55
C LYS A 2 -27.03 -15.49 2.40
N ALA A 3 -27.22 -15.98 1.16
CA ALA A 3 -28.04 -17.18 0.91
C ALA A 3 -27.46 -18.46 1.55
N THR A 4 -26.13 -18.61 1.59
CA THR A 4 -25.47 -19.74 2.23
C THR A 4 -25.59 -19.72 3.75
N LEU A 5 -25.56 -18.54 4.39
CA LEU A 5 -25.75 -18.41 5.83
C LEU A 5 -27.20 -18.72 6.25
N ASN A 6 -28.17 -18.40 5.39
CA ASN A 6 -29.59 -18.69 5.65
C ASN A 6 -29.93 -20.18 5.58
N ASN A 7 -29.11 -20.99 4.93
CA ASN A 7 -29.31 -22.43 4.81
C ASN A 7 -28.60 -23.23 5.90
N ILE A 8 -27.94 -22.56 6.85
CA ILE A 8 -27.27 -23.22 7.98
C ILE A 8 -28.32 -23.52 9.04
N VAL A 9 -28.41 -24.79 9.42
CA VAL A 9 -29.22 -25.24 10.55
C VAL A 9 -28.44 -24.93 11.83
N TRP A 10 -28.62 -23.72 12.37
CA TRP A 10 -27.84 -23.24 13.52
C TRP A 10 -28.03 -24.07 14.79
N SER A 11 -29.18 -24.75 14.93
CA SER A 11 -29.42 -25.69 16.03
C SER A 11 -28.42 -26.83 16.06
N ASP A 12 -27.92 -27.27 14.91
CA ASP A 12 -26.96 -28.37 14.79
C ASP A 12 -25.51 -27.90 14.96
N VAL A 13 -25.29 -26.58 14.81
CA VAL A 13 -23.98 -25.93 14.96
C VAL A 13 -23.73 -25.53 16.41
N LEU A 14 -24.79 -25.05 17.08
CA LEU A 14 -24.77 -24.55 18.45
C LEU A 14 -25.15 -25.65 19.46
N THR A 15 -24.58 -26.84 19.29
CA THR A 15 -24.73 -27.97 20.21
C THR A 15 -23.47 -28.24 21.02
N GLY A 16 -23.65 -28.71 22.26
CA GLY A 16 -22.56 -29.03 23.18
C GLY A 16 -22.27 -27.91 24.19
N ASP A 17 -21.08 -27.94 24.79
CA ASP A 17 -20.61 -26.89 25.67
C ASP A 17 -20.23 -25.61 24.91
N VAL A 18 -20.04 -24.52 25.63
CA VAL A 18 -19.78 -23.19 25.06
C VAL A 18 -18.54 -23.18 24.16
N ASP A 19 -17.46 -23.88 24.52
CA ASP A 19 -16.23 -23.88 23.72
C ASP A 19 -16.45 -24.62 22.40
N THR A 20 -17.17 -25.74 22.44
CA THR A 20 -17.56 -26.50 21.24
C THR A 20 -18.43 -25.65 20.29
N GLN A 21 -19.41 -24.94 20.84
CA GLN A 21 -20.28 -24.05 20.06
C GLN A 21 -19.48 -22.91 19.39
N VAL A 22 -18.61 -22.25 20.15
CA VAL A 22 -17.76 -21.15 19.64
C VAL A 22 -16.84 -21.66 18.55
N LYS A 23 -16.25 -22.84 18.72
CA LYS A 23 -15.39 -23.46 17.72
C LYS A 23 -16.15 -23.75 16.42
N ASN A 24 -17.29 -24.44 16.50
CA ASN A 24 -18.09 -24.80 15.32
C ASN A 24 -18.58 -23.57 14.56
N PHE A 25 -19.07 -22.56 15.28
CA PHE A 25 -19.46 -21.28 14.70
C PHE A 25 -18.29 -20.61 13.96
N THR A 26 -17.13 -20.53 14.61
CA THR A 26 -15.94 -19.87 14.07
C THR A 26 -15.42 -20.58 12.83
N GLU A 27 -15.40 -21.92 12.82
CA GLU A 27 -14.97 -22.71 11.67
C GLU A 27 -15.88 -22.50 10.45
N ILE A 28 -17.19 -22.50 10.65
CA ILE A 28 -18.18 -22.21 9.61
C ILE A 28 -17.98 -20.79 9.06
N LEU A 29 -17.86 -19.80 9.93
CA LEU A 29 -17.65 -18.41 9.54
C LEU A 29 -16.35 -18.25 8.73
N MET A 30 -15.25 -18.84 9.20
CA MET A 30 -13.96 -18.81 8.51
C MET A 30 -14.02 -19.53 7.16
N SER A 31 -14.70 -20.67 7.06
CA SER A 31 -14.86 -21.40 5.80
C SER A 31 -15.61 -20.56 4.76
N HIS A 32 -16.68 -19.89 5.17
CA HIS A 32 -17.44 -19.00 4.30
C HIS A 32 -16.66 -17.75 3.93
N GLN A 33 -15.92 -17.16 4.88
CA GLN A 33 -15.04 -16.05 4.60
C GLN A 33 -14.02 -16.44 3.52
N ARG A 34 -13.33 -17.57 3.65
CA ARG A 34 -12.38 -18.06 2.64
C ARG A 34 -13.02 -18.28 1.27
N ARG A 35 -14.27 -18.75 1.23
CA ARG A 35 -14.99 -19.04 -0.02
C ARG A 35 -15.49 -17.78 -0.74
N PHE A 36 -15.94 -16.78 0.01
CA PHE A 36 -16.63 -15.61 -0.55
C PHE A 36 -15.81 -14.33 -0.54
N VAL A 37 -14.81 -14.23 0.33
CA VAL A 37 -13.89 -13.09 0.40
C VAL A 37 -12.60 -13.52 -0.28
N PRO A 38 -12.27 -12.98 -1.47
CA PRO A 38 -11.02 -13.30 -2.13
C PRO A 38 -9.84 -12.79 -1.30
N CYS A 39 -9.18 -13.68 -0.57
CA CYS A 39 -7.92 -13.40 0.10
C CYS A 39 -6.80 -13.69 -0.89
N GLN A 40 -6.10 -12.64 -1.34
CA GLN A 40 -4.93 -12.78 -2.21
C GLN A 40 -3.74 -12.09 -1.58
N THR A 41 -2.70 -12.88 -1.30
CA THR A 41 -1.40 -12.38 -0.87
C THR A 41 -0.57 -12.01 -2.08
N TYR A 42 0.04 -10.82 -2.05
CA TYR A 42 0.97 -10.39 -3.08
C TYR A 42 2.14 -9.66 -2.45
N LYS A 43 3.29 -9.72 -3.13
CA LYS A 43 4.48 -9.02 -2.68
C LYS A 43 4.33 -7.53 -3.02
N SER A 44 4.16 -6.71 -2.00
CA SER A 44 4.35 -5.26 -2.10
C SER A 44 5.84 -4.95 -2.01
N LYS A 45 6.32 -4.05 -2.86
CA LYS A 45 7.68 -3.53 -2.80
C LYS A 45 7.70 -2.26 -1.96
N THR A 46 8.82 -2.01 -1.29
CA THR A 46 9.09 -0.73 -0.65
C THR A 46 9.05 0.37 -1.72
N GLY A 47 8.22 1.40 -1.51
CA GLY A 47 8.02 2.49 -2.48
C GLY A 47 6.87 2.29 -3.48
N ASP A 48 6.19 1.14 -3.47
CA ASP A 48 4.92 1.02 -4.18
C ASP A 48 3.92 2.06 -3.64
N GLN A 49 3.17 2.67 -4.54
CA GLN A 49 2.13 3.62 -4.16
C GLN A 49 1.02 2.92 -3.36
N PRO A 50 0.35 3.62 -2.42
CA PRO A 50 -0.67 3.00 -1.57
C PRO A 50 -1.89 2.47 -2.34
N TRP A 51 -2.14 3.00 -3.56
CA TRP A 51 -3.17 2.51 -4.48
C TRP A 51 -2.68 1.36 -5.37
N PHE A 52 -1.40 0.99 -5.33
CA PHE A 52 -0.82 -0.05 -6.17
C PHE A 52 -1.10 -1.45 -5.59
N GLY A 53 -2.32 -1.93 -5.83
CA GLY A 53 -2.79 -3.23 -5.37
C GLY A 53 -2.38 -4.42 -6.24
N PHE A 54 -2.86 -5.62 -5.87
CA PHE A 54 -2.68 -6.86 -6.62
C PHE A 54 -3.04 -6.73 -8.11
N GLN A 55 -4.18 -6.10 -8.44
CA GLN A 55 -4.62 -5.98 -9.83
C GLN A 55 -3.64 -5.14 -10.66
N CYS A 56 -3.09 -4.06 -10.08
CA CYS A 56 -2.05 -3.25 -10.71
C CYS A 56 -0.77 -4.07 -10.93
N ARG A 57 -0.37 -4.90 -9.95
CA ARG A 57 0.78 -5.81 -10.08
C ARG A 57 0.57 -6.81 -11.21
N LYS A 58 -0.57 -7.49 -11.23
CA LYS A 58 -0.94 -8.46 -12.28
C LYS A 58 -0.94 -7.81 -13.67
N ALA A 59 -1.50 -6.61 -13.80
CA ALA A 59 -1.51 -5.88 -15.07
C ALA A 59 -0.10 -5.44 -15.50
N ALA A 60 0.74 -5.01 -14.55
CA ALA A 60 2.14 -4.67 -14.82
C ALA A 60 2.96 -5.88 -15.28
N ASP A 61 2.79 -7.02 -14.63
CA ASP A 61 3.48 -8.27 -14.99
C ASP A 61 3.04 -8.76 -16.37
N ASN A 62 1.74 -8.66 -16.70
CA ASN A 62 1.22 -8.99 -18.02
C ASN A 62 1.77 -8.06 -19.11
N LYS A 63 1.84 -6.74 -18.84
CA LYS A 63 2.46 -5.77 -19.75
C LYS A 63 3.93 -6.12 -20.00
N SER A 64 4.68 -6.45 -18.94
CA SER A 64 6.09 -6.85 -19.02
C SER A 64 6.27 -8.13 -19.84
N LYS A 65 5.49 -9.18 -19.57
CA LYS A 65 5.50 -10.43 -20.35
C LYS A 65 5.16 -10.21 -21.82
N ALA A 66 4.15 -9.39 -22.11
CA ALA A 66 3.78 -9.06 -23.49
C ALA A 66 4.87 -8.26 -24.21
N TRP A 67 5.54 -7.34 -23.50
CA TRP A 67 6.70 -6.61 -24.02
C TRP A 67 7.85 -7.55 -24.36
N LEU A 68 8.26 -8.42 -23.42
CA LEU A 68 9.34 -9.38 -23.65
C LEU A 68 9.05 -10.28 -24.85
N ARG A 69 7.80 -10.77 -24.98
CA ARG A 69 7.38 -11.57 -26.13
C ARG A 69 7.47 -10.80 -27.45
N TYR A 70 7.02 -9.55 -27.47
CA TYR A 70 7.12 -8.69 -28.66
C TYR A 70 8.58 -8.36 -29.00
N LYS A 71 9.42 -8.09 -27.99
CA LYS A 71 10.85 -7.82 -28.15
C LYS A 71 11.58 -9.02 -28.76
N SER A 72 11.30 -10.23 -28.29
CA SER A 72 11.91 -11.45 -28.83
C SER A 72 11.38 -11.83 -30.21
N HIS A 73 10.07 -11.62 -30.46
CA HIS A 73 9.41 -12.01 -31.70
C HIS A 73 8.50 -10.87 -32.20
N PRO A 74 9.02 -9.92 -32.99
CA PRO A 74 8.31 -8.71 -33.37
C PRO A 74 7.27 -8.96 -34.47
N THR A 75 6.14 -9.57 -34.10
CA THR A 75 5.00 -9.80 -35.00
C THR A 75 3.88 -8.78 -34.76
N ARG A 76 3.02 -8.55 -35.77
CA ARG A 76 1.83 -7.69 -35.63
C ARG A 76 0.92 -8.14 -34.49
N ARG A 77 0.77 -9.47 -34.32
CA ARG A 77 0.01 -10.07 -33.21
C ARG A 77 0.61 -9.72 -31.85
N HIS A 78 1.92 -9.88 -31.67
CA HIS A 78 2.59 -9.56 -30.41
C HIS A 78 2.58 -8.06 -30.12
N LYS A 79 2.73 -7.20 -31.13
CA LYS A 79 2.56 -5.74 -31.00
C LYS A 79 1.16 -5.39 -30.49
N HIS A 80 0.13 -5.99 -31.07
CA HIS A 80 -1.25 -5.79 -30.65
C HIS A 80 -1.49 -6.27 -29.21
N GLN A 81 -1.00 -7.45 -28.83
CA GLN A 81 -1.09 -7.96 -27.46
C GLN A 81 -0.41 -7.05 -26.44
N HIS A 82 0.79 -6.52 -26.76
CA HIS A 82 1.47 -5.56 -25.91
C HIS A 82 0.68 -4.25 -25.78
N LYS A 83 0.11 -3.73 -26.88
CA LYS A 83 -0.75 -2.54 -26.85
C LYS A 83 -1.96 -2.75 -25.93
N MET A 84 -2.66 -3.87 -26.07
CA MET A 84 -3.80 -4.23 -25.22
C MET A 84 -3.42 -4.35 -23.74
N ALA A 85 -2.25 -4.94 -23.45
CA ALA A 85 -1.74 -5.02 -22.08
C ALA A 85 -1.41 -3.63 -21.49
N CYS A 86 -0.87 -2.72 -22.31
CA CYS A 86 -0.63 -1.33 -21.92
C CYS A 86 -1.93 -0.57 -21.62
N GLU A 87 -2.96 -0.72 -22.46
CA GLU A 87 -4.28 -0.10 -22.28
C GLU A 87 -4.96 -0.64 -21.02
N ASN A 88 -4.93 -1.96 -20.81
CA ASN A 88 -5.44 -2.57 -19.59
C ASN A 88 -4.72 -2.06 -18.33
N MET A 89 -3.39 -1.93 -18.37
CA MET A 89 -2.62 -1.37 -17.25
C MET A 89 -3.06 0.06 -16.91
N LYS A 90 -3.23 0.92 -17.92
CA LYS A 90 -3.73 2.29 -17.72
C LYS A 90 -5.12 2.31 -17.08
N ARG A 91 -6.03 1.45 -17.56
CA ARG A 91 -7.39 1.33 -17.01
C ARG A 91 -7.37 0.89 -15.55
N VAL A 92 -6.65 -0.19 -15.24
CA VAL A 92 -6.55 -0.73 -13.88
C VAL A 92 -5.91 0.27 -12.92
N GLN A 93 -4.87 0.99 -13.33
CA GLN A 93 -4.28 2.06 -12.51
C GLN A 93 -5.28 3.18 -12.22
N LYS A 94 -6.02 3.63 -13.23
CA LYS A 94 -7.04 4.68 -13.06
C LYS A 94 -8.11 4.25 -12.07
N GLU A 95 -8.63 3.03 -12.20
CA GLU A 95 -9.61 2.46 -11.28
C GLU A 95 -9.05 2.36 -9.85
N ALA A 96 -7.81 1.89 -9.69
CA ALA A 96 -7.19 1.75 -8.38
C ALA A 96 -6.97 3.11 -7.70
N ILE A 97 -6.52 4.12 -8.45
CA ILE A 97 -6.36 5.49 -7.93
C ILE A 97 -7.71 6.07 -7.50
N ASN A 98 -8.76 5.89 -8.30
CA ASN A 98 -10.09 6.38 -7.98
C ASN A 98 -10.65 5.70 -6.72
N ASN A 99 -10.58 4.36 -6.66
CA ASN A 99 -11.03 3.60 -5.49
C ASN A 99 -10.28 4.01 -4.22
N TRP A 100 -8.97 4.23 -4.32
CA TRP A 100 -8.17 4.71 -3.20
C TRP A 100 -8.57 6.12 -2.77
N ARG A 101 -8.79 7.05 -3.71
CA ARG A 101 -9.29 8.40 -3.41
C ARG A 101 -10.67 8.36 -2.75
N ASP A 102 -11.58 7.54 -3.23
CA ASP A 102 -12.92 7.40 -2.67
C ASP A 102 -12.91 6.74 -1.30
N HIS A 103 -12.01 5.79 -1.07
CA HIS A 103 -11.76 5.23 0.25
C HIS A 103 -11.20 6.31 1.20
N LEU A 104 -10.22 7.10 0.76
CA LEU A 104 -9.63 8.17 1.56
C LEU A 104 -10.68 9.24 1.90
N LYS A 105 -11.49 9.67 0.94
CA LYS A 105 -12.61 10.60 1.17
C LYS A 105 -13.55 10.06 2.24
N ARG A 106 -14.02 8.82 2.09
CA ARG A 106 -14.90 8.18 3.09
C ARG A 106 -14.26 8.11 4.46
N LYS A 107 -12.96 7.82 4.53
CA LYS A 107 -12.20 7.82 5.79
C LYS A 107 -12.21 9.21 6.40
N LEU A 108 -11.81 10.24 5.64
CA LEU A 108 -11.71 11.63 6.12
C LEU A 108 -13.06 12.25 6.51
N THR A 109 -14.17 11.84 5.88
CA THR A 109 -15.52 12.33 6.21
C THR A 109 -16.23 11.47 7.27
N GLY A 110 -15.61 10.39 7.74
CA GLY A 110 -16.19 9.52 8.77
C GLY A 110 -16.06 10.12 10.18
N GLN A 111 -17.08 9.92 11.03
CA GLN A 111 -17.17 10.50 12.37
C GLN A 111 -16.12 9.99 13.39
N SER A 112 -15.22 9.08 13.02
CA SER A 112 -14.33 8.38 13.96
C SER A 112 -12.83 8.47 13.65
N VAL A 113 -12.39 9.38 12.77
CA VAL A 113 -10.94 9.51 12.50
C VAL A 113 -10.32 10.45 13.52
N GLY A 114 -9.50 9.89 14.42
CA GLY A 114 -8.71 10.69 15.35
C GLY A 114 -7.79 11.67 14.61
N THR A 115 -7.56 12.84 15.19
CA THR A 115 -6.82 13.97 14.59
C THR A 115 -5.48 13.54 13.97
N LYS A 116 -4.75 12.61 14.62
CA LYS A 116 -3.49 12.06 14.13
C LYS A 116 -3.63 11.29 12.82
N ASP A 117 -4.62 10.39 12.73
CA ASP A 117 -4.85 9.57 11.54
C ASP A 117 -5.36 10.40 10.37
N TRP A 118 -6.10 11.47 10.67
CA TRP A 118 -6.55 12.45 9.70
C TRP A 118 -5.35 13.18 9.07
N TRP A 119 -4.46 13.73 9.90
CA TRP A 119 -3.24 14.41 9.43
C TRP A 119 -2.29 13.47 8.69
N SER A 120 -2.11 12.22 9.15
CA SER A 120 -1.32 11.21 8.45
C SER A 120 -1.90 10.89 7.08
N SER A 121 -3.22 10.80 6.95
CA SER A 121 -3.90 10.54 5.67
C SER A 121 -3.73 11.71 4.68
N ILE A 122 -3.79 12.96 5.15
CA ILE A 122 -3.53 14.15 4.33
C ILE A 122 -2.07 14.23 3.87
N LYS A 123 -1.10 14.00 4.78
CA LYS A 123 0.32 14.03 4.42
C LYS A 123 0.65 12.96 3.37
N GLN A 124 0.07 11.77 3.51
CA GLN A 124 0.21 10.70 2.52
C GLN A 124 -0.39 11.09 1.15
N GLN A 125 -1.52 11.83 1.14
CA GLN A 125 -2.13 12.32 -0.09
C GLN A 125 -1.30 13.40 -0.80
N GLN A 126 -0.65 14.27 -0.04
CA GLN A 126 0.19 15.36 -0.54
C GLN A 126 1.60 14.89 -0.97
N GLY A 127 1.93 13.61 -0.77
CA GLY A 127 3.25 13.07 -1.11
C GLY A 127 4.35 13.49 -0.14
N PHE A 128 4.00 14.07 1.02
CA PHE A 128 4.93 14.27 2.12
C PHE A 128 5.20 12.91 2.76
N SER A 129 6.12 12.12 2.18
CA SER A 129 6.82 11.12 2.96
C SER A 129 7.67 11.85 3.99
N ARG A 130 7.84 11.23 5.16
CA ARG A 130 8.91 11.62 6.07
C ARG A 130 10.24 11.39 5.36
N ASP A 131 10.69 12.38 4.61
CA ASP A 131 12.11 12.54 4.39
C ASP A 131 12.61 13.30 5.63
N ASP A 132 12.89 12.53 6.68
CA ASP A 132 13.48 13.07 7.92
C ASP A 132 14.98 13.41 7.70
N SER A 133 15.45 13.37 6.45
CA SER A 133 16.78 13.83 6.05
C SER A 133 16.84 15.35 6.15
N ILE A 134 17.32 15.84 7.29
CA ILE A 134 17.88 17.19 7.39
C ILE A 134 18.91 17.33 6.25
N PRO A 135 18.90 18.38 5.42
CA PRO A 135 19.89 18.54 4.36
C PRO A 135 21.33 18.54 4.93
N PRO A 136 22.35 18.16 4.14
CA PRO A 136 23.74 18.22 4.59
C PRO A 136 24.10 19.61 5.08
N LEU A 137 24.81 19.69 6.21
CA LEU A 137 25.27 20.96 6.77
C LEU A 137 26.71 21.21 6.34
N THR A 138 27.00 22.41 5.86
CA THR A 138 28.36 22.82 5.48
C THR A 138 29.00 23.54 6.67
N ALA A 139 30.17 23.08 7.09
CA ALA A 139 30.98 23.77 8.09
C ALA A 139 31.65 25.02 7.50
N PRO A 140 32.09 25.97 8.35
CA PRO A 140 32.83 27.16 7.92
C PRO A 140 34.14 26.84 7.15
N ASP A 141 34.72 25.66 7.39
CA ASP A 141 35.93 25.16 6.71
C ASP A 141 35.65 24.53 5.33
N GLY A 142 34.38 24.50 4.90
CA GLY A 142 33.95 23.92 3.63
C GLY A 142 33.67 22.41 3.67
N SER A 143 33.85 21.74 4.82
CA SER A 143 33.50 20.33 4.96
C SER A 143 31.98 20.11 5.06
N VAL A 144 31.47 18.97 4.57
CA VAL A 144 30.02 18.70 4.51
C VAL A 144 29.62 17.55 5.43
N GLY A 145 28.82 17.87 6.44
CA GLY A 145 28.19 16.92 7.34
C GLY A 145 26.98 16.25 6.70
N THR A 146 27.19 15.09 6.06
CA THR A 146 26.10 14.29 5.47
C THR A 146 25.48 13.28 6.45
N SER A 147 26.20 12.89 7.51
CA SER A 147 25.74 11.98 8.57
C SER A 147 25.20 12.74 9.80
N HIS A 148 24.37 12.09 10.63
CA HIS A 148 23.86 12.68 11.89
C HIS A 148 25.00 13.19 12.79
N ARG A 149 26.08 12.42 12.91
CA ARG A 149 27.27 12.79 13.69
C ARG A 149 27.99 13.99 13.07
N GLY A 150 28.18 13.99 11.75
CA GLY A 150 28.80 15.12 11.04
C GLY A 150 27.99 16.41 11.22
N LYS A 151 26.66 16.34 11.11
CA LYS A 151 25.77 17.50 11.34
C LYS A 151 25.86 18.03 12.77
N ALA A 152 25.89 17.15 13.77
CA ALA A 152 26.06 17.55 15.17
C ALA A 152 27.41 18.26 15.41
N GLN A 153 28.47 17.81 14.74
CA GLN A 153 29.80 18.44 14.83
C GLN A 153 29.82 19.83 14.17
N VAL A 154 29.19 19.98 13.00
CA VAL A 154 29.07 21.28 12.32
C VAL A 154 28.33 22.29 13.21
N LEU A 155 27.22 21.87 13.82
CA LEU A 155 26.45 22.73 14.73
C LEU A 155 27.25 23.10 15.98
N ALA A 156 27.93 22.13 16.60
CA ALA A 156 28.77 22.40 17.77
C ALA A 156 29.90 23.40 17.46
N ALA A 157 30.54 23.28 16.30
CA ALA A 157 31.58 24.22 15.87
C ALA A 157 31.04 25.65 15.65
N HIS A 158 29.84 25.77 15.06
CA HIS A 158 29.21 27.09 14.85
C HIS A 158 28.90 27.78 16.18
N PHE A 159 28.32 27.08 17.15
CA PHE A 159 27.98 27.70 18.44
C PHE A 159 29.21 28.12 19.25
N LEU A 160 30.33 27.40 19.13
CA LEU A 160 31.60 27.79 19.78
C LEU A 160 32.23 29.06 19.17
N GLN A 161 31.97 29.34 17.88
CA GLN A 161 32.42 30.58 17.24
C GLN A 161 31.62 31.79 17.71
N ASP A 162 30.31 31.62 17.93
CA ASP A 162 29.44 32.69 18.43
C ASP A 162 29.71 33.02 19.91
N ASP A 163 30.06 32.04 20.75
CA ASP A 163 30.42 32.24 22.17
C ASP A 163 31.78 32.93 22.39
N SER A 164 32.60 33.05 21.33
CA SER A 164 33.93 33.66 21.39
C SER A 164 33.95 35.11 20.86
N SER A 165 32.78 35.71 20.60
CA SER A 165 32.60 37.10 20.14
C SER A 165 32.02 38.02 21.21
#